data_AF-A0A0M0LLB0-F1
#
_entry.id   AF-A0A0M0LLB0-F1
#
_cell.length_a   1.000
_cell.length_b   1.000
_cell.length_c   1.000
_cell.angle_alpha   90.00
_cell.angle_beta   90.00
_cell.angle_gamma   90.00
#
_symmetry.space_group_name_H-M   'P 1'
#
loop_
_entity.id
_entity.type
_entity.pdbx_description
1 polymer ?
#
loop_
_entity_poly.entity_id
_entity_poly.type
_entity_poly.pdbx_seq_one_letter_code
_entity_poly.pdbx_strand_id
1 'polypeptide(L)'
;MILSQKLFVATLTAMFTFFILPLFFVEENANDYFIGFVVSSVTIPFIFTFGLLTSMLIGNFCHKYHLKKIISFLLHIVSGVICLMIFAVYIFITGGSPEGYIQTGLMIALLCITVFFYIDIVMKKKSK
;
A
#
# COMPACT_ATOMS: atom_id res chain seq x y z
N MET A 1 6.49 -21.63 2.61
CA MET A 1 6.99 -20.92 1.41
C MET A 1 6.20 -19.65 1.07
N ILE A 2 4.85 -19.65 1.19
CA ILE A 2 4.01 -18.49 0.80
C ILE A 2 4.19 -17.28 1.73
N LEU A 3 4.29 -17.49 3.05
CA LEU A 3 4.39 -16.38 4.01
C LEU A 3 5.74 -15.66 3.94
N SER A 4 6.86 -16.38 3.91
CA SER A 4 8.21 -15.79 3.84
C SER A 4 8.38 -14.94 2.58
N GLN A 5 7.85 -15.41 1.44
CA GLN A 5 7.86 -14.64 0.20
C GLN A 5 7.02 -13.37 0.31
N LYS A 6 5.79 -13.44 0.84
CA LYS A 6 4.93 -12.27 1.02
C LYS A 6 5.53 -11.25 1.99
N LEU A 7 6.14 -11.73 3.08
CA LEU A 7 6.84 -10.90 4.06
C LEU A 7 8.00 -10.13 3.41
N PHE A 8 8.79 -10.82 2.56
CA PHE A 8 9.88 -10.21 1.82
C PHE A 8 9.39 -9.15 0.82
N VAL A 9 8.35 -9.46 0.04
CA VAL A 9 7.74 -8.51 -0.91
C VAL A 9 7.19 -7.29 -0.17
N ALA A 10 6.49 -7.48 0.95
CA ALA A 10 5.97 -6.40 1.78
C ALA A 10 7.10 -5.54 2.36
N THR A 11 8.21 -6.16 2.80
CA THR A 11 9.38 -5.45 3.33
C THR A 11 10.02 -4.58 2.27
N LEU A 12 10.28 -5.12 1.07
CA LEU A 12 10.82 -4.32 -0.03
C LEU A 12 9.88 -3.19 -0.44
N THR A 13 8.58 -3.47 -0.52
CA THR A 13 7.58 -2.43 -0.83
C THR A 13 7.65 -1.32 0.21
N ALA A 14 7.65 -1.65 1.50
CA ALA A 14 7.79 -0.68 2.59
C ALA A 14 9.08 0.14 2.49
N MET A 15 10.21 -0.49 2.16
CA MET A 15 11.48 0.22 1.94
C MET A 15 11.39 1.21 0.77
N PHE A 16 10.85 0.80 -0.38
CA PHE A 16 10.65 1.70 -1.52
C PHE A 16 9.71 2.86 -1.16
N THR A 17 8.58 2.53 -0.55
CA THR A 17 7.56 3.49 -0.14
C THR A 17 8.12 4.49 0.88
N PHE A 18 9.00 4.07 1.79
CA PHE A 18 9.61 4.95 2.80
C PHE A 18 10.35 6.14 2.18
N PHE A 19 11.09 5.91 1.09
CA PHE A 19 11.84 6.98 0.41
C PHE A 19 10.97 7.83 -0.51
N ILE A 20 9.90 7.26 -1.08
CA ILE A 20 9.10 7.95 -2.09
C ILE A 20 7.94 8.73 -1.44
N LEU A 21 7.34 8.22 -0.35
CA LEU A 21 6.16 8.85 0.27
C LEU A 21 6.36 10.32 0.65
N PRO A 22 7.48 10.72 1.29
CA PRO A 22 7.68 12.11 1.69
C PRO A 22 7.56 13.10 0.53
N LEU A 23 7.88 12.69 -0.70
CA LEU A 23 7.76 13.54 -1.90
C LEU A 23 6.30 13.91 -2.23
N PHE A 24 5.34 13.15 -1.75
CA PHE A 24 3.91 13.43 -1.93
C PHE A 24 3.34 14.37 -0.86
N PHE A 25 4.11 14.69 0.19
CA PHE A 25 3.71 15.56 1.29
C PHE A 25 4.43 16.92 1.28
N VAL A 26 5.08 17.28 0.17
CA VAL A 26 5.74 18.58 0.01
C VAL A 26 4.68 19.67 -0.16
N GLU A 27 4.11 20.13 0.95
CA GLU A 27 3.35 21.37 1.03
C GLU A 27 4.30 22.53 1.36
N GLU A 28 4.00 23.74 0.86
CA GLU A 28 4.86 24.94 0.96
C GLU A 28 5.21 25.36 2.40
N ASN A 29 4.60 24.78 3.44
CA ASN A 29 4.86 25.11 4.85
C ASN A 29 4.94 23.89 5.79
N ALA A 30 5.04 22.67 5.26
CA ALA A 30 5.09 21.48 6.11
C ALA A 30 6.50 21.25 6.67
N ASN A 31 6.60 20.91 7.95
CA ASN A 31 7.87 20.60 8.60
C ASN A 31 8.35 19.20 8.13
N ASP A 32 9.46 19.15 7.40
CA ASP A 32 10.06 17.90 6.88
C ASP A 32 10.29 16.85 7.97
N TYR A 33 10.67 17.27 9.19
CA TYR A 33 10.83 16.36 10.32
C TYR A 33 9.51 15.72 10.73
N PHE A 34 8.41 16.48 10.71
CA PHE A 34 7.09 15.98 11.03
C PHE A 34 6.59 15.01 9.95
N ILE A 35 6.80 15.32 8.67
CA ILE A 35 6.48 14.41 7.55
C ILE A 35 7.25 13.10 7.71
N GLY A 36 8.57 13.16 7.90
CA GLY A 36 9.40 11.97 8.08
C GLY A 36 8.97 11.13 9.29
N PHE A 37 8.60 11.78 10.40
CA PHE A 37 8.07 11.11 11.58
C PHE A 37 6.74 10.39 11.31
N VAL A 38 5.77 11.06 10.66
CA VAL A 38 4.46 10.46 10.34
C VAL A 38 4.61 9.29 9.36
N VAL A 39 5.42 9.47 8.31
CA VAL A 39 5.66 8.42 7.30
C VAL A 39 6.28 7.19 7.97
N SER A 40 7.32 7.38 8.79
CA SER A 40 8.06 6.28 9.42
C SER A 40 7.29 5.57 10.53
N SER A 41 6.54 6.31 11.36
CA SER A 41 5.89 5.75 12.56
C SER A 41 4.45 5.28 12.31
N VAL A 42 3.75 5.85 11.34
CA VAL A 42 2.34 5.53 11.06
C VAL A 42 2.19 4.92 9.67
N THR A 43 2.58 5.64 8.63
CA THR A 43 2.18 5.28 7.27
C THR A 43 2.85 3.99 6.77
N ILE A 44 4.15 3.85 6.97
CA ILE A 44 4.89 2.65 6.54
C ILE A 44 4.48 1.39 7.31
N PRO A 45 4.40 1.39 8.66
CA PRO A 45 3.88 0.24 9.41
C PRO A 45 2.46 -0.15 8.98
N PHE A 46 1.60 0.82 8.70
CA PHE A 46 0.24 0.57 8.25
C PHE A 46 0.21 -0.08 6.86
N ILE A 47 0.91 0.51 5.87
CA ILE A 47 0.99 -0.02 4.51
C ILE A 47 1.58 -1.44 4.52
N PHE A 48 2.63 -1.67 5.30
CA PHE A 48 3.25 -2.98 5.46
C PHE A 48 2.23 -4.01 5.98
N THR A 49 1.58 -3.70 7.10
CA THR A 49 0.69 -4.63 7.80
C THR A 49 -0.56 -4.91 6.96
N PHE A 50 -1.23 -3.85 6.50
CA PHE A 50 -2.43 -3.97 5.68
C PHE A 50 -2.13 -4.64 4.34
N GLY A 51 -1.03 -4.26 3.68
CA GLY A 51 -0.60 -4.86 2.41
C GLY A 51 -0.27 -6.35 2.55
N LEU A 52 0.40 -6.75 3.63
CA LEU A 52 0.71 -8.15 3.89
C LEU A 52 -0.56 -8.98 4.09
N LEU A 53 -1.47 -8.53 4.98
CA LEU A 53 -2.71 -9.23 5.29
C LEU A 53 -3.61 -9.36 4.07
N THR A 54 -3.82 -8.26 3.34
CA THR A 54 -4.65 -8.25 2.13
C THR A 54 -4.04 -9.12 1.03
N SER A 55 -2.73 -9.12 0.86
CA SER A 55 -2.06 -10.03 -0.06
C SER A 55 -2.29 -11.49 0.28
N MET A 56 -2.25 -11.87 1.57
CA MET A 56 -2.54 -13.24 2.00
C MET A 56 -3.99 -13.63 1.70
N LEU A 57 -4.94 -12.76 2.02
CA LEU A 57 -6.37 -12.98 1.75
C LEU A 57 -6.65 -13.10 0.25
N ILE A 58 -6.16 -12.16 -0.56
CA ILE A 58 -6.32 -12.15 -2.02
C ILE A 58 -5.67 -13.40 -2.62
N GLY A 59 -4.48 -13.78 -2.15
CA GLY A 59 -3.80 -14.99 -2.60
C GLY A 59 -4.63 -16.25 -2.37
N ASN A 60 -5.18 -16.41 -1.17
CA ASN A 60 -6.03 -17.55 -0.81
C ASN A 60 -7.33 -17.56 -1.63
N PHE A 61 -7.95 -16.39 -1.80
CA PHE A 61 -9.16 -16.22 -2.60
C PHE A 61 -8.91 -16.58 -4.07
N CYS A 62 -7.87 -16.02 -4.69
CA CYS A 62 -7.52 -16.33 -6.07
C CYS A 62 -7.17 -17.80 -6.29
N HIS A 63 -6.50 -18.43 -5.31
CA HIS A 63 -6.22 -19.87 -5.38
C HIS A 63 -7.51 -20.70 -5.30
N LYS A 64 -8.40 -20.40 -4.35
CA LYS A 64 -9.68 -21.10 -4.16
C LYS A 64 -10.59 -21.06 -5.39
N TYR A 65 -10.59 -19.94 -6.12
CA TYR A 65 -11.46 -19.72 -7.28
C TYR A 65 -10.72 -19.78 -8.63
N HIS A 66 -9.46 -20.26 -8.66
CA HIS A 66 -8.64 -20.37 -9.88
C HIS A 66 -8.58 -19.07 -10.72
N LEU A 67 -8.52 -17.92 -10.04
CA LEU A 67 -8.59 -16.61 -10.69
C LEU A 67 -7.28 -16.27 -11.41
N LYS A 68 -7.40 -15.59 -12.56
CA LYS A 68 -6.25 -15.09 -13.33
C LYS A 68 -5.48 -14.02 -12.55
N LYS A 69 -4.18 -13.87 -12.85
CA LYS A 69 -3.31 -12.86 -12.22
C LYS A 69 -3.82 -11.43 -12.32
N ILE A 70 -4.47 -11.08 -13.43
CA ILE A 70 -5.08 -9.74 -13.63
C ILE A 70 -6.17 -9.47 -12.58
N ILE A 71 -6.94 -10.48 -12.19
CA ILE A 71 -7.97 -10.35 -11.17
C ILE A 71 -7.33 -10.13 -9.80
N SER A 72 -6.23 -10.81 -9.49
CA SER A 72 -5.46 -10.55 -8.27
C SER A 72 -4.93 -9.11 -8.19
N PHE A 73 -4.50 -8.54 -9.32
CA PHE A 73 -4.08 -7.14 -9.38
C PHE A 73 -5.24 -6.17 -9.12
N LEU A 74 -6.39 -6.40 -9.76
CA LEU A 74 -7.60 -5.60 -9.54
C LEU A 74 -8.07 -5.65 -8.08
N LEU A 75 -8.01 -6.83 -7.44
CA LEU A 75 -8.33 -6.97 -6.02
C LEU A 75 -7.38 -6.17 -5.12
N HIS A 76 -6.10 -6.09 -5.47
CA HIS A 76 -5.15 -5.23 -4.77
C HIS A 76 -5.49 -3.75 -4.94
N ILE A 77 -5.86 -3.29 -6.14
CA ILE A 77 -6.33 -1.92 -6.38
C ILE A 77 -7.55 -1.61 -5.49
N VAL A 78 -8.56 -2.49 -5.51
CA VAL A 78 -9.76 -2.33 -4.67
C VAL A 78 -9.38 -2.26 -3.19
N SER A 79 -8.45 -3.10 -2.75
CA SER A 79 -7.95 -3.06 -1.36
C SER A 79 -7.25 -1.74 -1.02
N GLY A 80 -6.48 -1.16 -1.93
CA GLY A 80 -5.84 0.15 -1.74
C GLY A 80 -6.87 1.28 -1.68
N VAL A 81 -7.92 1.22 -2.51
CA VAL A 81 -9.04 2.17 -2.46
C VAL A 81 -9.79 2.05 -1.12
N ILE A 82 -10.06 0.83 -0.65
CA ILE A 82 -10.69 0.62 0.67
C ILE A 82 -9.83 1.22 1.79
N CYS A 83 -8.52 1.01 1.74
CA CYS A 83 -7.58 1.62 2.69
C CYS A 83 -7.68 3.16 2.68
N LEU A 84 -7.66 3.77 1.49
CA LEU A 84 -7.81 5.21 1.34
C LEU A 84 -9.14 5.71 1.91
N MET A 85 -10.23 5.01 1.63
CA MET A 85 -11.56 5.38 2.12
C MET A 85 -11.64 5.32 3.64
N ILE A 86 -10.96 4.37 4.30
CA ILE A 86 -10.89 4.32 5.77
C ILE A 86 -10.24 5.59 6.32
N PHE A 87 -9.12 6.02 5.75
CA PHE A 87 -8.45 7.27 6.16
C PHE A 87 -9.28 8.52 5.83
N ALA A 88 -9.93 8.56 4.67
CA ALA A 88 -10.80 9.68 4.29
C ALA A 88 -11.98 9.83 5.26
N VAL A 89 -12.62 8.72 5.65
CA VAL A 89 -13.70 8.70 6.64
C VAL A 89 -13.19 9.13 8.02
N TYR A 90 -12.00 8.66 8.43
CA TYR A 90 -11.39 9.10 9.69
C TYR A 90 -11.18 10.61 9.73
N ILE A 91 -10.57 11.19 8.69
CA ILE A 91 -10.34 12.63 8.57
C ILE A 91 -11.66 13.40 8.69
N PHE A 92 -12.69 12.95 7.95
CA PHE A 92 -14.01 13.56 7.97
C PHE A 92 -14.65 13.57 9.37
N ILE A 93 -14.60 12.45 10.10
CA ILE A 93 -15.17 12.34 11.46
C ILE A 93 -14.39 13.21 12.47
N THR A 94 -13.08 13.41 12.26
CA THR A 94 -12.25 14.31 13.07
C THR A 94 -12.37 15.80 12.71
N GLY A 95 -13.26 16.15 11.78
CA GLY A 95 -13.53 17.54 11.39
C GLY A 95 -12.61 18.11 10.31
N GLY A 96 -11.81 17.27 9.64
CA GLY A 96 -10.97 17.67 8.51
C GLY A 96 -11.67 17.57 7.14
N SER A 97 -11.13 18.23 6.12
CA SER A 97 -11.57 18.07 4.73
C SER A 97 -10.73 17.00 4.01
N PRO A 98 -11.35 15.92 3.48
CA PRO A 98 -10.62 14.85 2.81
C PRO A 98 -10.21 15.18 1.37
N GLU A 99 -10.74 16.24 0.76
CA GLU A 99 -10.63 16.51 -0.69
C GLU A 99 -9.18 16.59 -1.19
N GLY A 100 -8.31 17.32 -0.47
CA GLY A 100 -6.88 17.41 -0.82
C GLY A 100 -6.11 16.10 -0.63
N TYR A 101 -6.56 15.25 0.30
CA TYR A 101 -5.88 13.99 0.64
C TYR A 101 -6.28 12.83 -0.27
N ILE A 102 -7.47 12.88 -0.88
CA ILE A 102 -7.97 11.80 -1.74
C ILE A 102 -7.07 11.63 -2.97
N GLN A 103 -6.70 12.72 -3.65
CA GLN A 103 -5.87 12.64 -4.85
C GLN A 103 -4.47 12.09 -4.52
N THR A 104 -3.81 12.67 -3.53
CA THR A 104 -2.47 12.24 -3.08
C THR A 104 -2.49 10.80 -2.56
N GLY A 105 -3.51 10.44 -1.79
CA GLY A 105 -3.70 9.09 -1.28
C GLY A 105 -3.96 8.06 -2.38
N LEU A 106 -4.69 8.42 -3.45
CA LEU A 106 -4.87 7.57 -4.64
C LEU A 106 -3.54 7.32 -5.36
N MET A 107 -2.72 8.35 -5.54
CA MET A 107 -1.39 8.21 -6.15
C MET A 107 -0.48 7.31 -5.32
N ILE A 108 -0.46 7.51 -4.00
CA ILE A 108 0.31 6.68 -3.06
C ILE A 108 -0.18 5.23 -3.11
N ALA A 109 -1.50 4.99 -3.08
CA ALA A 109 -2.08 3.65 -3.14
C ALA A 109 -1.68 2.93 -4.44
N LEU A 110 -1.85 3.59 -5.58
CA LEU A 110 -1.48 3.04 -6.89
C LEU A 110 0.01 2.74 -6.98
N LEU A 111 0.87 3.63 -6.49
CA LEU A 111 2.31 3.42 -6.43
C LEU A 111 2.65 2.17 -5.60
N CYS A 112 2.15 2.10 -4.37
CA CYS A 112 2.43 0.99 -3.44
C CYS A 112 1.96 -0.36 -4.01
N ILE A 113 0.76 -0.39 -4.60
CA ILE A 113 0.19 -1.59 -5.22
C ILE A 113 1.03 -2.03 -6.43
N THR A 114 1.46 -1.07 -7.25
CA THR A 114 2.28 -1.36 -8.44
C THR A 114 3.65 -1.92 -8.04
N VAL A 115 4.33 -1.28 -7.08
CA VAL A 115 5.62 -1.73 -6.55
C VAL A 115 5.47 -3.14 -5.95
N PHE A 116 4.46 -3.35 -5.10
CA PHE A 116 4.19 -4.65 -4.50
C PHE A 116 3.99 -5.73 -5.55
N PHE A 117 3.13 -5.48 -6.54
CA PHE A 117 2.79 -6.46 -7.56
C PHE A 117 3.97 -6.77 -8.50
N TYR A 118 4.76 -5.77 -8.84
CA TYR A 118 5.98 -5.96 -9.64
C TYR A 118 6.98 -6.85 -8.91
N ILE A 119 7.27 -6.56 -7.64
CA ILE A 119 8.19 -7.36 -6.82
C ILE A 119 7.65 -8.78 -6.66
N ASP A 120 6.35 -8.96 -6.40
CA ASP A 120 5.73 -10.28 -6.28
C ASP A 120 5.86 -11.12 -7.56
N ILE A 121 5.66 -10.52 -8.75
CA ILE A 121 5.84 -11.20 -10.03
C ILE A 121 7.29 -11.63 -10.24
N VAL A 122 8.24 -10.71 -10.03
CA VAL A 122 9.68 -10.98 -10.22
C VAL A 122 10.13 -12.11 -9.30
N MET A 123 9.71 -12.09 -8.04
CA MET A 123 10.07 -13.12 -7.07
C MET A 123 9.43 -14.48 -7.38
N LYS A 124 8.18 -14.50 -7.85
CA LYS A 124 7.52 -15.75 -8.29
C LYS A 124 8.19 -16.36 -9.53
N LYS A 125 8.80 -15.56 -10.40
CA LYS A 125 9.53 -16.05 -11.58
C LYS A 125 10.85 -16.72 -11.21
N LYS A 126 11.52 -16.28 -10.14
CA LYS A 126 12.79 -16.86 -9.65
C LYS A 126 12.61 -18.15 -8.82
N SER A 127 11.41 -18.40 -8.31
CA SER A 127 11.12 -19.56 -7.46
C SER A 127 10.57 -20.77 -8.23
N LYS A 128 10.45 -20.68 -9.55
CA LYS A 128 10.11 -21.77 -10.47
C LYS A 128 11.36 -22.17 -11.25
#